data_AF-A0A7L0ABM0-F1
#
_entry.id   AF-A0A7L0ABM0-F1
#
_cell.length_a   1.000
_cell.length_b   1.000
_cell.length_c   1.000
_cell.angle_alpha   90.00
_cell.angle_beta   90.00
_cell.angle_gamma   90.00
#
_symmetry.space_group_name_H-M   'P 1'
#
loop_
_entity.id
_entity.type
_entity.pdbx_description
1 polymer ?
#
loop_
_entity_poly.entity_id
_entity_poly.type
_entity_poly.pdbx_seq_one_letter_code
_entity_poly.pdbx_strand_id
1 'polypeptide(L)'
;VPAAWQRPYLNVFKHFRVEEWKRSAREGDVAALTDARLKGTVYRIRGSIPTGSYLQLPRTGTQSLGLAGRYLYLLFRPMPRKHFVVHLDVATEENQVVRISFSNLFKEFKSTATWLQFPFVCGAAKGSVYDRTAGTSRRDLVGAAPADVRWTCLVLDLHSILSLYLNRRYSHLKSVKLCSNLLVKNLCTSDLVFDPGVTFSEARQADLACRGVAPMPREMAFPVPKGEKWHDLYDYIRFPSEGSKLPYDSIQKSCSGPAAVSEDPVRQLPQPVTLTKAVRDRLSLIHQITSPKAVSAPW
;
A
#
# COMPACT_ATOMS: atom_id res chain seq x y z
N VAL A 1 18.89 -9.68 -15.38
CA VAL A 1 18.77 -8.59 -16.38
C VAL A 1 17.43 -7.91 -16.15
N PRO A 2 17.37 -6.58 -15.88
CA PRO A 2 16.08 -5.90 -15.81
C PRO A 2 15.39 -6.05 -17.16
N ALA A 3 14.14 -6.50 -17.16
CA ALA A 3 13.34 -6.66 -18.37
C ALA A 3 13.19 -5.30 -19.07
N ALA A 4 14.01 -5.01 -20.09
CA ALA A 4 14.01 -3.74 -20.82
C ALA A 4 12.62 -3.36 -21.38
N TRP A 5 11.77 -4.36 -21.63
CA TRP A 5 10.40 -4.20 -22.09
C TRP A 5 9.44 -3.58 -21.06
N GLN A 6 9.84 -3.49 -19.77
CA GLN A 6 9.02 -2.89 -18.70
C GLN A 6 9.37 -1.41 -18.45
N ARG A 7 10.33 -0.82 -19.19
CA ARG A 7 10.80 0.55 -18.95
C ARG A 7 10.06 1.57 -19.83
N PRO A 8 9.73 2.77 -19.29
CA PRO A 8 9.87 3.16 -17.88
C PRO A 8 8.80 2.56 -16.96
N TYR A 9 7.69 2.08 -17.53
CA TYR A 9 6.62 1.38 -16.84
C TYR A 9 5.90 0.41 -17.79
N LEU A 10 5.10 -0.50 -17.24
CA LEU A 10 4.21 -1.39 -17.98
C LEU A 10 2.77 -1.26 -17.50
N ASN A 11 1.86 -1.08 -18.45
CA ASN A 11 0.43 -1.19 -18.23
C ASN A 11 -0.03 -2.65 -18.29
N VAL A 12 -0.35 -3.24 -17.13
CA VAL A 12 -0.73 -4.65 -17.05
C VAL A 12 -2.05 -4.90 -17.78
N PHE A 13 -3.03 -4.02 -17.65
CA PHE A 13 -4.36 -4.24 -18.26
C PHE A 13 -4.30 -4.22 -19.79
N LYS A 14 -3.54 -3.28 -20.37
CA LYS A 14 -3.31 -3.23 -21.83
C LYS A 14 -2.46 -4.39 -22.31
N HIS A 15 -1.36 -4.70 -21.62
CA HIS A 15 -0.45 -5.78 -22.02
C HIS A 15 -1.15 -7.15 -22.02
N PHE A 16 -1.96 -7.42 -20.99
CA PHE A 16 -2.72 -8.67 -20.89
C PHE A 16 -4.07 -8.63 -21.62
N ARG A 17 -4.42 -7.49 -22.24
CA ARG A 17 -5.68 -7.25 -22.97
C ARG A 17 -6.88 -7.74 -22.17
N VAL A 18 -7.05 -7.20 -20.96
CA VAL A 18 -8.10 -7.62 -20.02
C VAL A 18 -9.50 -7.55 -20.64
N GLU A 19 -9.73 -6.64 -21.59
CA GLU A 19 -10.95 -6.54 -22.37
C GLU A 19 -11.31 -7.81 -23.16
N GLU A 20 -10.31 -8.59 -23.59
CA GLU A 20 -10.54 -9.83 -24.34
C GLU A 20 -10.89 -11.03 -23.43
N TRP A 21 -10.68 -10.92 -22.12
CA TRP A 21 -10.90 -11.98 -21.12
C TRP A 21 -10.19 -13.33 -21.39
N LYS A 22 -9.23 -13.37 -22.33
CA LYS A 22 -8.52 -14.61 -22.69
C LYS A 22 -7.41 -14.96 -21.70
N ARG A 23 -6.66 -13.94 -21.27
CA ARG A 23 -5.49 -14.05 -20.36
C ARG A 23 -5.80 -13.67 -18.91
N SER A 24 -7.04 -13.28 -18.63
CA SER A 24 -7.55 -12.95 -17.29
C SER A 24 -8.67 -13.90 -16.90
N ALA A 25 -8.73 -14.30 -15.64
CA ALA A 25 -9.90 -14.99 -15.10
C ALA A 25 -10.87 -13.95 -14.52
N ARG A 26 -12.17 -14.14 -14.78
CA ARG A 26 -13.24 -13.37 -14.15
C ARG A 26 -14.27 -14.33 -13.57
N GLU A 27 -14.79 -14.01 -12.40
CA GLU A 27 -15.87 -14.74 -11.75
C GLU A 27 -16.88 -13.74 -11.18
N GLY A 28 -18.17 -14.04 -11.27
CA GLY A 28 -19.26 -13.16 -10.82
C GLY A 28 -19.53 -11.96 -11.73
N ASP A 29 -20.04 -10.85 -11.15
CA ASP A 29 -20.38 -9.62 -11.87
C ASP A 29 -19.13 -8.75 -12.10
N VAL A 30 -18.46 -9.03 -13.21
CA VAL A 30 -17.34 -8.25 -13.73
C VAL A 30 -17.70 -7.65 -15.09
N ALA A 31 -17.79 -6.32 -15.16
CA ALA A 31 -18.19 -5.60 -16.37
C ALA A 31 -17.22 -4.45 -16.68
N ALA A 32 -16.96 -4.21 -17.97
CA ALA A 32 -16.29 -3.00 -18.42
C ALA A 32 -17.33 -1.88 -18.59
N LEU A 33 -17.05 -0.71 -18.01
CA LEU A 33 -17.90 0.48 -18.07
C LEU A 33 -17.08 1.69 -18.48
N THR A 34 -17.72 2.67 -19.10
CA THR A 34 -17.09 3.98 -19.33
C THR A 34 -17.40 4.89 -18.16
N ASP A 35 -16.39 5.31 -17.41
CA ASP A 35 -16.56 6.25 -16.30
C ASP A 35 -16.58 7.69 -16.84
N ALA A 36 -17.67 8.42 -16.57
CA ALA A 36 -17.86 9.78 -17.06
C ALA A 36 -16.81 10.77 -16.52
N ARG A 37 -16.34 10.58 -15.29
CA ARG A 37 -15.36 11.46 -14.65
C ARG A 37 -13.96 11.19 -15.20
N LEU A 38 -13.60 9.93 -15.39
CA LEU A 38 -12.29 9.52 -15.91
C LEU A 38 -12.20 9.51 -17.44
N LYS A 39 -13.33 9.68 -18.15
CA LYS A 39 -13.45 9.65 -19.61
C LYS A 39 -12.75 8.44 -20.25
N GLY A 40 -12.93 7.25 -19.66
CA GLY A 40 -12.29 6.04 -20.14
C GLY A 40 -12.86 4.77 -19.51
N THR A 41 -12.40 3.63 -20.02
CA THR A 41 -12.85 2.30 -19.57
C THR A 41 -12.38 2.01 -18.15
N VAL A 42 -13.28 1.53 -17.32
CA VAL A 42 -13.05 1.03 -15.97
C VAL A 42 -13.71 -0.34 -15.83
N TYR A 43 -13.09 -1.21 -15.04
CA TYR A 43 -13.62 -2.54 -14.75
C TYR A 43 -14.33 -2.51 -13.42
N ARG A 44 -15.65 -2.73 -13.45
CA ARG A 44 -16.50 -2.86 -12.27
C ARG A 44 -16.54 -4.31 -11.83
N ILE A 45 -16.18 -4.56 -10.58
CA ILE A 45 -16.30 -5.86 -9.93
C ILE A 45 -17.32 -5.69 -8.81
N ARG A 46 -18.46 -6.36 -8.88
CA ARG A 46 -19.52 -6.32 -7.87
C ARG A 46 -19.74 -7.72 -7.32
N GLY A 47 -19.83 -7.85 -6.01
CA GLY A 47 -20.18 -9.11 -5.36
C GLY A 47 -20.93 -8.87 -4.07
N SER A 48 -21.85 -9.77 -3.74
CA SER A 48 -22.54 -9.81 -2.44
C SER A 48 -21.55 -10.13 -1.31
N ILE A 49 -20.58 -11.00 -1.60
CA ILE A 49 -19.51 -11.43 -0.69
C ILE A 49 -18.16 -11.01 -1.29
N PRO A 50 -17.17 -10.54 -0.49
CA PRO A 50 -15.86 -10.13 -0.98
C PRO A 50 -15.13 -11.16 -1.84
N THR A 51 -15.38 -12.46 -1.65
CA THR A 51 -14.70 -13.55 -2.36
C THR A 51 -15.45 -14.07 -3.58
N GLY A 52 -16.74 -13.75 -3.72
CA GLY A 52 -17.62 -14.34 -4.75
C GLY A 52 -17.53 -13.69 -6.13
N SER A 53 -16.80 -12.59 -6.28
CA SER A 53 -16.57 -11.97 -7.58
C SER A 53 -15.18 -11.37 -7.65
N TYR A 54 -14.44 -11.69 -8.70
CA TYR A 54 -13.06 -11.25 -8.84
C TYR A 54 -12.59 -11.16 -10.29
N LEU A 55 -11.56 -10.34 -10.45
CA LEU A 55 -10.71 -10.28 -11.63
C LEU A 55 -9.31 -10.75 -11.24
N GLN A 56 -8.80 -11.78 -11.90
CA GLN A 56 -7.48 -12.36 -11.63
C GLN A 56 -6.59 -12.33 -12.87
N LEU A 57 -5.34 -11.96 -12.64
CA LEU A 57 -4.25 -11.94 -13.62
C LEU A 57 -3.04 -12.66 -13.02
N PRO A 58 -2.49 -13.69 -13.67
CA PRO A 58 -2.94 -14.30 -14.93
C PRO A 58 -4.16 -15.22 -14.68
N ARG A 59 -4.76 -15.72 -15.77
CA ARG A 59 -5.97 -16.58 -15.74
C ARG A 59 -5.82 -17.81 -14.83
N THR A 60 -4.64 -18.42 -14.79
CA THR A 60 -4.36 -19.58 -13.92
C THR A 60 -3.26 -19.25 -12.92
N GLY A 61 -3.37 -19.76 -11.68
CA GLY A 61 -2.35 -19.53 -10.63
C GLY A 61 -1.00 -20.22 -10.89
N THR A 62 -0.95 -21.08 -11.91
CA THR A 62 0.26 -21.74 -12.41
C THR A 62 1.11 -20.82 -13.28
N GLN A 63 0.49 -19.81 -13.91
CA GLN A 63 1.21 -18.81 -14.70
C GLN A 63 1.71 -17.68 -13.79
N SER A 64 2.82 -17.05 -14.18
CA SER A 64 3.37 -15.87 -13.51
C SER A 64 3.31 -14.67 -14.46
N LEU A 65 2.98 -13.48 -13.94
CA LEU A 65 3.07 -12.24 -14.70
C LEU A 65 4.53 -11.86 -14.99
N GLY A 66 5.48 -12.29 -14.14
CA GLY A 66 6.90 -12.03 -14.33
C GLY A 66 7.26 -10.53 -14.32
N LEU A 67 6.48 -9.70 -13.64
CA LEU A 67 6.70 -8.24 -13.63
C LEU A 67 7.72 -7.88 -12.56
N ALA A 68 8.84 -7.29 -12.94
CA ALA A 68 9.96 -7.01 -12.05
C ALA A 68 9.96 -5.56 -11.52
N GLY A 69 8.99 -4.74 -11.94
CA GLY A 69 8.90 -3.35 -11.52
C GLY A 69 8.81 -3.19 -10.00
N ARG A 70 9.64 -2.30 -9.43
CA ARG A 70 9.68 -2.03 -7.99
C ARG A 70 8.34 -1.56 -7.41
N TYR A 71 7.67 -0.67 -8.15
CA TYR A 71 6.43 -0.02 -7.74
C TYR A 71 5.24 -0.59 -8.49
N LEU A 72 4.17 -0.90 -7.76
CA LEU A 72 2.87 -1.25 -8.31
C LEU A 72 1.89 -0.08 -8.13
N TYR A 73 1.33 0.40 -9.23
CA TYR A 73 0.32 1.44 -9.28
C TYR A 73 -1.05 0.79 -9.49
N LEU A 74 -1.92 0.88 -8.50
CA LEU A 74 -3.32 0.48 -8.61
C LEU A 74 -4.20 1.73 -8.61
N LEU A 75 -4.92 1.93 -9.71
CA LEU A 75 -5.85 3.06 -9.89
C LEU A 75 -7.27 2.53 -9.73
N PHE A 76 -7.87 2.79 -8.58
CA PHE A 76 -9.15 2.19 -8.21
C PHE A 76 -10.02 3.13 -7.37
N ARG A 77 -11.30 2.77 -7.28
CA ARG A 77 -12.28 3.40 -6.42
C ARG A 77 -13.12 2.30 -5.75
N PRO A 78 -13.08 2.18 -4.41
CA PRO A 78 -13.99 1.29 -3.69
C PRO A 78 -15.46 1.67 -3.94
N MET A 79 -16.37 0.71 -3.96
CA MET A 79 -17.80 1.03 -3.97
C MET A 79 -18.22 1.57 -2.59
N PRO A 80 -19.03 2.64 -2.54
CA PRO A 80 -19.54 3.19 -1.30
C PRO A 80 -20.26 2.12 -0.46
N ARG A 81 -20.05 2.17 0.86
CA ARG A 81 -20.67 1.30 1.87
C ARG A 81 -20.44 -0.20 1.66
N LYS A 82 -19.38 -0.57 0.93
CA LYS A 82 -19.02 -1.97 0.69
C LYS A 82 -17.58 -2.28 1.07
N HIS A 83 -17.29 -3.57 1.12
CA HIS A 83 -15.96 -4.09 1.38
C HIS A 83 -15.33 -4.64 0.10
N PHE A 84 -14.03 -4.41 -0.03
CA PHE A 84 -13.21 -4.94 -1.12
C PHE A 84 -11.96 -5.61 -0.60
N VAL A 85 -11.37 -6.51 -1.37
CA VAL A 85 -10.08 -7.12 -1.04
C VAL A 85 -9.21 -7.15 -2.29
N VAL A 86 -7.93 -6.85 -2.14
CA VAL A 86 -6.93 -7.04 -3.20
C VAL A 86 -5.87 -7.99 -2.69
N HIS A 87 -5.51 -8.97 -3.51
CA HIS A 87 -4.40 -9.90 -3.26
C HIS A 87 -3.34 -9.75 -4.35
N LEU A 88 -2.09 -9.69 -3.92
CA LEU A 88 -0.91 -9.63 -4.76
C LEU A 88 0.00 -10.79 -4.36
N ASP A 89 0.26 -11.74 -5.26
CA ASP A 89 1.25 -12.77 -5.00
C ASP A 89 2.58 -12.31 -5.58
N VAL A 90 3.58 -12.10 -4.72
CA VAL A 90 4.93 -11.69 -5.09
C VAL A 90 5.91 -12.83 -4.84
N ALA A 91 6.85 -13.02 -5.75
CA ALA A 91 7.95 -13.94 -5.59
C ALA A 91 9.16 -13.19 -5.01
N THR A 92 9.84 -13.84 -4.07
CA THR A 92 11.12 -13.38 -3.52
C THR A 92 12.28 -13.91 -4.36
N GLU A 93 13.49 -13.36 -4.17
CA GLU A 93 14.70 -13.87 -4.85
C GLU A 93 14.99 -15.34 -4.49
N GLU A 94 14.56 -15.80 -3.32
CA GLU A 94 14.64 -17.20 -2.87
C GLU A 94 13.52 -18.09 -3.45
N ASN A 95 12.76 -17.61 -4.44
CA ASN A 95 11.60 -18.30 -5.02
C ASN A 95 10.45 -18.64 -4.04
N GLN A 96 10.46 -18.10 -2.82
CA GLN A 96 9.31 -18.16 -1.93
C GLN A 96 8.24 -17.17 -2.39
N VAL A 97 6.98 -17.64 -2.46
CA VAL A 97 5.82 -16.79 -2.78
C VAL A 97 5.24 -16.22 -1.50
N VAL A 98 5.10 -14.91 -1.46
CA VAL A 98 4.47 -14.15 -0.38
C VAL A 98 3.21 -13.51 -0.93
N ARG A 99 2.08 -13.70 -0.26
CA ARG A 99 0.84 -12.99 -0.56
C ARG A 99 0.82 -11.67 0.19
N ILE A 100 0.53 -10.57 -0.50
CA ILE A 100 0.26 -9.26 0.09
C ILE A 100 -1.21 -8.97 -0.16
N SER A 101 -1.99 -8.90 0.92
CA SER A 101 -3.42 -8.62 0.87
C SER A 101 -3.72 -7.28 1.52
N PHE A 102 -4.59 -6.48 0.94
CA PHE A 102 -5.13 -5.30 1.62
C PHE A 102 -6.63 -5.13 1.38
N SER A 103 -7.32 -4.59 2.38
CA SER A 103 -8.78 -4.50 2.39
C SER A 103 -9.27 -3.55 3.49
N ASN A 104 -10.39 -2.89 3.22
CA ASN A 104 -11.15 -2.17 4.25
C ASN A 104 -11.99 -3.09 5.17
N LEU A 105 -11.91 -4.42 4.98
CA LEU A 105 -12.45 -5.43 5.89
C LEU A 105 -11.46 -5.78 7.02
N PHE A 106 -10.16 -5.63 6.77
CA PHE A 106 -9.13 -6.03 7.72
C PHE A 106 -8.98 -4.99 8.82
N LYS A 107 -9.28 -5.37 10.07
CA LYS A 107 -9.18 -4.50 11.26
C LYS A 107 -7.77 -4.30 11.76
N GLU A 108 -6.93 -5.30 11.58
CA GLU A 108 -5.57 -5.34 12.12
C GLU A 108 -4.60 -5.85 11.07
N PHE A 109 -3.37 -5.36 11.16
CA PHE A 109 -2.25 -5.89 10.43
C PHE A 109 -1.95 -7.32 10.89
N LYS A 110 -1.76 -8.22 9.92
CA LYS A 110 -1.29 -9.59 10.20
C LYS A 110 -0.09 -9.89 9.33
N SER A 111 0.93 -10.50 9.94
CA SER A 111 2.14 -10.94 9.27
C SER A 111 2.39 -12.41 9.56
N THR A 112 2.62 -13.18 8.50
CA THR A 112 3.17 -14.54 8.55
C THR A 112 4.29 -14.64 7.52
N ALA A 113 5.07 -15.72 7.56
CA ALA A 113 6.20 -15.92 6.64
C ALA A 113 5.81 -15.89 5.14
N THR A 114 4.56 -16.18 4.80
CA THR A 114 4.06 -16.24 3.42
C THR A 114 2.87 -15.32 3.17
N TRP A 115 2.43 -14.54 4.16
CA TRP A 115 1.25 -13.69 4.02
C TRP A 115 1.34 -12.41 4.85
N LEU A 116 1.24 -11.26 4.17
CA LEU A 116 1.08 -9.94 4.76
C LEU A 116 -0.35 -9.46 4.51
N GLN A 117 -1.03 -9.03 5.56
CA GLN A 117 -2.40 -8.53 5.49
C GLN A 117 -2.48 -7.13 6.07
N PHE A 118 -2.84 -6.14 5.24
CA PHE A 118 -2.90 -4.74 5.61
C PHE A 118 -4.34 -4.20 5.65
N PRO A 119 -4.81 -3.67 6.78
CA PRO A 119 -5.95 -2.75 6.83
C PRO A 119 -5.81 -1.63 5.81
N PHE A 120 -6.86 -1.38 5.03
CA PHE A 120 -6.94 -0.23 4.14
C PHE A 120 -7.94 0.77 4.69
N VAL A 121 -7.47 1.97 5.02
CA VAL A 121 -8.31 3.07 5.48
C VAL A 121 -8.68 3.93 4.27
N CYS A 122 -9.97 3.90 3.91
CA CYS A 122 -10.49 4.73 2.84
C CYS A 122 -10.46 6.20 3.26
N GLY A 123 -9.78 7.05 2.49
CA GLY A 123 -9.83 8.51 2.69
C GLY A 123 -11.23 9.06 2.41
N ALA A 124 -11.72 9.93 3.29
CA ALA A 124 -12.91 10.75 3.04
C ALA A 124 -12.54 12.03 2.26
N ALA A 125 -13.52 12.73 1.70
CA ALA A 125 -13.31 14.05 1.11
C ALA A 125 -12.96 15.08 2.20
N LYS A 126 -12.01 15.99 1.89
CA LYS A 126 -11.64 17.08 2.81
C LYS A 126 -12.89 17.88 3.19
N GLY A 127 -13.13 18.06 4.49
CA GLY A 127 -14.27 18.82 5.01
C GLY A 127 -15.58 18.05 5.16
N SER A 128 -15.61 16.73 4.91
CA SER A 128 -16.78 15.92 5.26
C SER A 128 -16.91 15.78 6.79
N VAL A 129 -18.12 15.51 7.28
CA VAL A 129 -18.38 15.30 8.72
C VAL A 129 -17.46 14.21 9.29
N TYR A 130 -17.07 13.22 8.48
CA TYR A 130 -16.13 12.16 8.85
C TYR A 130 -14.66 12.62 8.97
N ASP A 131 -14.24 13.66 8.23
CA ASP A 131 -12.91 14.26 8.34
C ASP A 131 -12.71 14.93 9.72
N ARG A 132 -13.78 15.54 10.26
CA ARG A 132 -13.78 16.15 11.61
C ARG A 132 -13.80 15.11 12.73
N THR A 133 -14.45 13.96 12.55
CA THR A 133 -14.55 12.91 13.58
C THR A 133 -13.35 11.94 13.57
N ALA A 134 -12.63 11.83 12.44
CA ALA A 134 -11.41 11.03 12.33
C ALA A 134 -10.26 11.53 13.22
N GLY A 135 -10.33 12.78 13.70
CA GLY A 135 -9.40 13.35 14.68
C GLY A 135 -9.57 12.79 16.10
N THR A 136 -10.75 12.23 16.45
CA THR A 136 -11.11 11.89 17.84
C THR A 136 -11.22 10.39 18.14
N SER A 137 -11.44 9.51 17.15
CA SER A 137 -11.38 8.04 17.37
C SER A 137 -10.74 7.29 16.19
N ARG A 138 -9.42 7.13 16.22
CA ARG A 138 -8.65 6.38 15.19
C ARG A 138 -9.02 4.89 15.08
N ARG A 139 -9.82 4.33 15.99
CA ARG A 139 -10.19 2.90 16.02
C ARG A 139 -11.42 2.53 15.18
N ASP A 140 -12.23 3.51 14.75
CA ASP A 140 -13.50 3.25 14.04
C ASP A 140 -13.42 3.48 12.51
N LEU A 141 -12.22 3.70 11.97
CA LEU A 141 -12.01 4.04 10.55
C LEU A 141 -11.79 2.82 9.63
N VAL A 142 -11.67 1.61 10.20
CA VAL A 142 -11.69 0.38 9.41
C VAL A 142 -13.14 -0.09 9.30
N GLY A 143 -13.69 0.00 8.09
CA GLY A 143 -15.06 -0.39 7.84
C GLY A 143 -15.49 -0.20 6.40
N ALA A 144 -16.80 -0.33 6.17
CA ALA A 144 -17.41 -0.14 4.86
C ALA A 144 -16.97 1.21 4.26
N ALA A 145 -16.65 1.24 2.97
CA ALA A 145 -16.09 2.44 2.37
C ALA A 145 -17.04 3.65 2.54
N PRO A 146 -16.54 4.87 2.79
CA PRO A 146 -17.41 6.01 3.09
C PRO A 146 -18.28 6.39 1.89
N ALA A 147 -19.33 7.18 2.11
CA ALA A 147 -20.27 7.56 1.04
C ALA A 147 -19.59 8.42 -0.06
N ASP A 148 -18.52 9.12 0.30
CA ASP A 148 -17.75 10.06 -0.51
C ASP A 148 -16.41 9.46 -1.00
N VAL A 149 -16.37 8.16 -1.30
CA VAL A 149 -15.19 7.51 -1.91
C VAL A 149 -14.74 8.19 -3.20
N ARG A 150 -13.48 8.59 -3.23
CA ARG A 150 -12.80 9.17 -4.39
C ARG A 150 -12.03 8.10 -5.16
N TRP A 151 -11.62 8.49 -6.36
CA TRP A 151 -10.63 7.72 -7.12
C TRP A 151 -9.27 7.84 -6.45
N THR A 152 -8.64 6.70 -6.23
CA THR A 152 -7.38 6.56 -5.51
C THR A 152 -6.30 6.01 -6.45
N CYS A 153 -5.16 6.68 -6.47
CA CYS A 153 -3.91 6.17 -7.01
C CYS A 153 -3.09 5.63 -5.82
N LEU A 154 -3.05 4.30 -5.71
CA LEU A 154 -2.26 3.60 -4.69
C LEU A 154 -0.93 3.15 -5.31
N VAL A 155 0.17 3.56 -4.70
CA VAL A 155 1.54 3.18 -5.08
C VAL A 155 2.10 2.28 -4.00
N LEU A 156 2.36 1.01 -4.34
CA LEU A 156 2.97 0.04 -3.45
C LEU A 156 4.44 -0.14 -3.82
N ASP A 157 5.35 0.13 -2.88
CA ASP A 157 6.76 -0.21 -3.02
C ASP A 157 6.97 -1.66 -2.55
N LEU A 158 6.87 -2.60 -3.50
CA LEU A 158 6.93 -4.04 -3.19
C LEU A 158 8.30 -4.43 -2.61
N HIS A 159 9.36 -3.77 -3.05
CA HIS A 159 10.72 -3.99 -2.56
C HIS A 159 10.83 -3.57 -1.09
N SER A 160 10.34 -2.38 -0.74
CA SER A 160 10.35 -1.89 0.65
C SER A 160 9.41 -2.71 1.55
N ILE A 161 8.25 -3.14 1.08
CA ILE A 161 7.33 -3.98 1.87
C ILE A 161 8.01 -5.31 2.24
N LEU A 162 8.58 -6.02 1.27
CA LEU A 162 9.22 -7.31 1.58
C LEU A 162 10.45 -7.15 2.47
N SER A 163 11.24 -6.09 2.27
CA SER A 163 12.40 -5.82 3.10
C SER A 163 12.02 -5.44 4.53
N LEU A 164 11.02 -4.58 4.73
CA LEU A 164 10.64 -4.10 6.07
C LEU A 164 9.90 -5.14 6.90
N TYR A 165 8.98 -5.90 6.30
CA TYR A 165 8.10 -6.79 7.07
C TYR A 165 8.60 -8.23 7.16
N LEU A 166 9.38 -8.69 6.18
CA LEU A 166 9.83 -10.08 6.10
C LEU A 166 11.34 -10.23 5.99
N ASN A 167 12.09 -9.13 5.89
CA ASN A 167 13.53 -9.12 5.64
C ASN A 167 13.94 -9.96 4.40
N ARG A 168 13.13 -9.87 3.33
CA ARG A 168 13.33 -10.62 2.08
C ARG A 168 13.47 -9.67 0.90
N ARG A 169 14.15 -10.14 -0.15
CA ARG A 169 14.34 -9.39 -1.40
C ARG A 169 13.25 -9.72 -2.41
N TYR A 170 12.69 -8.68 -3.02
CA TYR A 170 11.67 -8.80 -4.06
C TYR A 170 12.28 -9.26 -5.38
N SER A 171 11.64 -10.22 -6.06
CA SER A 171 12.03 -10.66 -7.40
C SER A 171 11.05 -10.17 -8.46
N HIS A 172 9.78 -10.59 -8.38
CA HIS A 172 8.75 -10.20 -9.35
C HIS A 172 7.33 -10.41 -8.82
N LEU A 173 6.37 -9.73 -9.42
CA LEU A 173 4.93 -9.94 -9.21
C LEU A 173 4.48 -11.16 -10.00
N LYS A 174 3.90 -12.13 -9.30
CA LYS A 174 3.44 -13.41 -9.85
C LYS A 174 1.98 -13.35 -10.28
N SER A 175 1.11 -12.83 -9.41
CA SER A 175 -0.32 -12.75 -9.67
C SER A 175 -0.96 -11.56 -8.97
N VAL A 176 -2.11 -11.12 -9.49
CA VAL A 176 -2.97 -10.10 -8.91
C VAL A 176 -4.41 -10.60 -8.96
N LYS A 177 -5.09 -10.53 -7.82
CA LYS A 177 -6.51 -10.84 -7.71
C LYS A 177 -7.23 -9.66 -7.07
N LEU A 178 -8.11 -9.04 -7.83
CA LEU A 178 -8.94 -7.91 -7.44
C LEU A 178 -10.32 -8.46 -7.12
N CYS A 179 -10.72 -8.41 -5.85
CA CYS A 179 -11.97 -9.01 -5.39
C CYS A 179 -13.05 -7.94 -5.15
N SER A 180 -14.29 -8.40 -4.95
CA SER A 180 -15.55 -7.66 -5.08
C SER A 180 -15.58 -6.20 -4.61
N ASN A 181 -16.48 -5.42 -5.23
CA ASN A 181 -16.85 -4.05 -4.88
C ASN A 181 -15.77 -2.99 -5.14
N LEU A 182 -15.11 -3.13 -6.30
CA LEU A 182 -14.11 -2.19 -6.82
C LEU A 182 -14.50 -1.70 -8.21
N LEU A 183 -14.20 -0.44 -8.47
CA LEU A 183 -14.03 0.11 -9.81
C LEU A 183 -12.53 0.25 -10.04
N VAL A 184 -11.98 -0.41 -11.06
CA VAL A 184 -10.55 -0.41 -11.34
C VAL A 184 -10.33 0.19 -12.71
N LYS A 185 -9.62 1.32 -12.77
CA LYS A 185 -9.24 1.96 -14.03
C LYS A 185 -8.05 1.25 -14.64
N ASN A 186 -7.00 1.05 -13.85
CA ASN A 186 -5.73 0.59 -14.38
C ASN A 186 -4.85 -0.07 -13.30
N LEU A 187 -3.92 -0.90 -13.76
CA LEU A 187 -2.86 -1.53 -12.96
C LEU A 187 -1.56 -1.44 -13.73
N CYS A 188 -0.53 -0.86 -13.13
CA CYS A 188 0.76 -0.66 -13.78
C CYS A 188 1.93 -1.00 -12.86
N THR A 189 3.03 -1.47 -13.44
CA THR A 189 4.31 -1.67 -12.74
C THR A 189 5.35 -0.71 -13.26
N SER A 190 6.20 -0.17 -12.41
CA SER A 190 7.24 0.81 -12.80
C SER A 190 8.46 0.70 -11.88
N ASP A 191 9.63 1.07 -12.39
CA ASP A 191 10.83 1.28 -11.58
C ASP A 191 10.93 2.71 -11.05
N LEU A 192 10.16 3.64 -11.62
CA LEU A 192 10.13 5.05 -11.26
C LEU A 192 8.95 5.40 -10.37
N VAL A 193 9.16 6.39 -9.50
CA VAL A 193 8.09 7.02 -8.72
C VAL A 193 7.45 8.11 -9.58
N PHE A 194 6.13 8.03 -9.75
CA PHE A 194 5.34 9.03 -10.45
C PHE A 194 4.50 9.83 -9.46
N ASP A 195 4.69 11.15 -9.45
CA ASP A 195 3.88 12.04 -8.63
C ASP A 195 2.78 12.69 -9.49
N PRO A 196 1.49 12.53 -9.15
CA PRO A 196 0.40 13.16 -9.88
C PRO A 196 0.32 14.69 -9.69
N GLY A 197 0.95 15.24 -8.66
CA GLY A 197 1.01 16.67 -8.39
C GLY A 197 2.09 17.41 -9.19
N VAL A 198 3.04 16.69 -9.79
CA VAL A 198 4.14 17.27 -10.57
C VAL A 198 3.74 17.34 -12.04
N THR A 199 3.70 18.55 -12.59
CA THR A 199 3.49 18.78 -14.02
C THR A 199 4.76 18.50 -14.84
N PHE A 200 4.60 18.18 -16.13
CA PHE A 200 5.73 17.97 -17.04
C PHE A 200 6.66 19.20 -17.14
N SER A 201 6.09 20.40 -17.02
CA SER A 201 6.83 21.67 -16.98
C SER A 201 7.68 21.79 -15.72
N GLU A 202 7.13 21.49 -14.55
CA GLU A 202 7.86 21.53 -13.27
C GLU A 202 8.97 20.46 -13.22
N ALA A 203 8.69 19.26 -13.72
CA ALA A 203 9.70 18.19 -13.81
C ALA A 203 10.90 18.56 -14.68
N ARG A 204 10.68 19.32 -15.77
CA ARG A 204 11.75 19.83 -16.65
C ARG A 204 12.53 20.99 -16.03
N GLN A 205 11.91 21.78 -15.17
CA GLN A 205 12.48 23.04 -14.67
C GLN A 205 13.21 22.88 -13.33
N ALA A 206 12.86 21.86 -12.53
CA ALA A 206 13.37 21.68 -11.16
C ALA A 206 14.40 20.55 -11.00
N ASP A 207 14.96 20.01 -12.10
CA ASP A 207 15.87 18.86 -12.09
C ASP A 207 15.34 17.64 -11.27
N LEU A 208 14.02 17.53 -11.14
CA LEU A 208 13.33 16.49 -10.37
C LEU A 208 13.54 15.08 -10.96
N ALA A 209 13.92 15.00 -12.24
CA ALA A 209 14.37 13.78 -12.88
C ALA A 209 15.61 13.18 -12.17
N CYS A 210 16.50 14.02 -11.64
CA CYS A 210 17.66 13.59 -10.85
C CYS A 210 17.28 13.09 -9.44
N ARG A 211 16.10 13.47 -8.93
CA ARG A 211 15.54 12.95 -7.66
C ARG A 211 14.70 11.68 -7.85
N GLY A 212 14.63 11.14 -9.07
CA GLY A 212 13.90 9.90 -9.36
C GLY A 212 12.37 10.03 -9.34
N VAL A 213 11.85 11.26 -9.36
CA VAL A 213 10.41 11.54 -9.44
C VAL A 213 10.06 12.01 -10.84
N ALA A 214 9.19 11.27 -11.52
CA ALA A 214 8.75 11.55 -12.87
C ALA A 214 7.28 12.04 -12.89
N PRO A 215 6.88 12.85 -13.89
CA PRO A 215 5.48 13.24 -14.05
C PRO A 215 4.60 12.03 -14.41
N MET A 216 3.37 12.01 -13.91
CA MET A 216 2.44 10.91 -14.12
C MET A 216 2.14 10.70 -15.63
N PRO A 217 2.35 9.49 -16.19
CA PRO A 217 2.03 9.20 -17.58
C PRO A 217 0.55 9.42 -17.89
N ARG A 218 0.21 9.83 -19.12
CA ARG A 218 -1.17 10.16 -19.53
C ARG A 218 -2.20 9.06 -19.24
N GLU A 219 -1.77 7.80 -19.31
CA GLU A 219 -2.63 6.64 -19.05
C GLU A 219 -2.81 6.30 -17.56
N MET A 220 -1.97 6.84 -16.69
CA MET A 220 -2.10 6.78 -15.23
C MET A 220 -2.66 8.10 -14.65
N ALA A 221 -2.66 9.18 -15.43
CA ALA A 221 -3.18 10.47 -14.99
C ALA A 221 -4.71 10.45 -14.86
N PHE A 222 -5.22 11.00 -13.77
CA PHE A 222 -6.63 11.34 -13.63
C PHE A 222 -6.90 12.72 -14.24
N PRO A 223 -8.03 12.92 -14.93
CA PRO A 223 -8.37 14.20 -15.54
C PRO A 223 -8.69 15.24 -14.47
N VAL A 224 -8.13 16.44 -14.59
CA VAL A 224 -8.37 17.56 -13.66
C VAL A 224 -9.04 18.69 -14.44
N PRO A 225 -10.21 19.20 -14.00
CA PRO A 225 -10.82 20.41 -14.57
C PRO A 225 -9.92 21.63 -14.45
N LYS A 226 -10.07 22.60 -15.35
CA LYS A 226 -9.29 23.84 -15.32
C LYS A 226 -9.57 24.59 -14.01
N GLY A 227 -8.52 24.98 -13.28
CA GLY A 227 -8.62 25.75 -12.05
C GLY A 227 -8.78 24.94 -10.76
N GLU A 228 -8.91 23.61 -10.85
CA GLU A 228 -8.99 22.73 -9.68
C GLU A 228 -7.64 22.07 -9.36
N LYS A 229 -7.41 21.71 -8.10
CA LYS A 229 -6.19 21.00 -7.66
C LYS A 229 -6.43 19.50 -7.63
N TRP A 230 -5.44 18.73 -8.08
CA TRP A 230 -5.52 17.26 -8.16
C TRP A 230 -5.85 16.62 -6.81
N HIS A 231 -5.18 17.04 -5.73
CA HIS A 231 -5.31 16.46 -4.39
C HIS A 231 -6.64 16.73 -3.67
N ASP A 232 -7.46 17.64 -4.22
CA ASP A 232 -8.81 17.89 -3.71
C ASP A 232 -9.81 16.91 -4.34
N LEU A 233 -9.54 16.47 -5.57
CA LEU A 233 -10.38 15.58 -6.35
C LEU A 233 -10.08 14.10 -6.15
N TYR A 234 -8.82 13.77 -5.89
CA TYR A 234 -8.29 12.42 -5.93
C TYR A 234 -7.40 12.13 -4.72
N ASP A 235 -7.27 10.85 -4.41
CA ASP A 235 -6.39 10.37 -3.35
C ASP A 235 -5.12 9.78 -3.94
N TYR A 236 -3.97 10.21 -3.42
CA TYR A 236 -2.67 9.62 -3.70
C TYR A 236 -2.16 9.00 -2.41
N ILE A 237 -1.92 7.70 -2.44
CA ILE A 237 -1.44 6.94 -1.28
C ILE A 237 -0.18 6.22 -1.71
N ARG A 238 0.92 6.45 -0.99
CA ARG A 238 2.17 5.74 -1.16
C ARG A 238 2.41 4.87 0.06
N PHE A 239 2.65 3.58 -0.16
CA PHE A 239 2.86 2.62 0.91
C PHE A 239 4.06 1.72 0.62
N PRO A 240 5.01 1.59 1.56
CA PRO A 240 5.13 2.33 2.82
C PRO A 240 5.39 3.82 2.55
N SER A 241 4.97 4.73 3.43
CA SER A 241 5.29 6.16 3.25
C SER A 241 6.78 6.42 3.52
N GLU A 242 7.38 7.35 2.78
CA GLU A 242 8.81 7.63 2.90
C GLU A 242 9.20 8.19 4.28
N GLY A 243 10.38 7.79 4.77
CA GLY A 243 11.03 8.42 5.91
C GLY A 243 10.69 7.86 7.30
N SER A 244 9.72 6.94 7.44
CA SER A 244 9.48 6.30 8.73
C SER A 244 10.19 4.95 8.86
N LYS A 245 10.79 4.73 10.04
CA LYS A 245 11.53 3.51 10.39
C LYS A 245 10.65 2.42 11.01
N LEU A 246 9.34 2.67 11.18
CA LEU A 246 8.43 1.75 11.86
C LEU A 246 7.52 1.05 10.85
N PRO A 247 7.25 -0.25 11.03
CA PRO A 247 6.28 -0.96 10.20
C PRO A 247 4.90 -0.34 10.39
N TYR A 248 4.28 0.06 9.28
CA TYR A 248 2.91 0.56 9.27
C TYR A 248 1.94 -0.60 9.52
N ASP A 249 0.94 -0.34 10.34
CA ASP A 249 -0.16 -1.27 10.63
C ASP A 249 -1.32 -1.13 9.64
N SER A 250 -1.28 -0.15 8.73
CA SER A 250 -2.38 0.18 7.83
C SER A 250 -1.92 0.98 6.60
N ILE A 251 -2.63 0.79 5.48
CA ILE A 251 -2.50 1.59 4.25
C ILE A 251 -3.50 2.74 4.35
N GLN A 252 -2.99 3.96 4.47
CA GLN A 252 -3.79 5.17 4.59
C GLN A 252 -3.11 6.37 3.92
N LYS A 253 -3.88 7.40 3.58
CA LYS A 253 -3.34 8.65 3.06
C LYS A 253 -2.40 9.26 4.10
N SER A 254 -1.18 9.59 3.71
CA SER A 254 -0.27 10.35 4.56
C SER A 254 -0.93 11.69 4.89
N CYS A 255 -1.27 11.92 6.15
CA CYS A 255 -1.72 13.24 6.58
C CYS A 255 -0.55 14.21 6.41
N SER A 256 -0.62 15.08 5.40
CA SER A 256 0.18 16.29 5.38
C SER A 256 -0.38 17.24 6.44
N GLY A 257 -0.11 16.94 7.71
CA GLY A 257 -0.01 18.00 8.70
C GLY A 257 1.14 18.91 8.27
N PRO A 258 1.10 20.22 8.60
CA PRO A 258 2.33 21.00 8.52
C PRO A 258 3.38 20.19 9.28
N ALA A 259 4.51 19.94 8.64
CA ALA A 259 5.69 19.56 9.39
C ALA A 259 5.84 20.67 10.43
N ALA A 260 5.45 20.37 11.67
CA ALA A 260 6.06 21.06 12.79
C ALA A 260 7.54 20.82 12.52
N VAL A 261 8.22 21.88 12.09
CA VAL A 261 9.64 22.04 12.31
C VAL A 261 9.78 21.81 13.81
N SER A 262 9.99 20.56 14.20
CA SER A 262 10.58 20.29 15.49
C SER A 262 11.96 20.86 15.30
N GLU A 263 12.16 22.03 15.88
CA GLU A 263 13.49 22.49 16.24
C GLU A 263 14.27 21.30 16.80
N ASP A 264 15.55 21.25 16.42
CA ASP A 264 16.50 20.25 16.91
C ASP A 264 16.26 19.96 18.40
N PRO A 265 16.00 18.70 18.79
CA PRO A 265 16.21 18.34 20.17
C PRO A 265 17.73 18.35 20.36
N VAL A 266 18.21 19.47 20.90
CA VAL A 266 19.45 19.58 21.65
C VAL A 266 19.73 18.24 22.31
N ARG A 267 20.92 17.67 22.05
CA ARG A 267 21.43 16.44 22.67
C ARG A 267 21.14 16.46 24.18
N GLN A 268 20.05 15.80 24.59
CA GLN A 268 19.82 15.48 25.99
C GLN A 268 20.39 14.08 26.25
N LEU A 269 21.36 14.05 27.15
CA LEU A 269 21.95 12.87 27.76
C LEU A 269 20.82 11.92 28.24
N PRO A 270 20.92 10.60 28.07
CA PRO A 270 19.85 9.69 28.45
C PRO A 270 19.52 9.82 29.94
N GLN A 271 18.28 10.25 30.22
CA GLN A 271 17.75 10.27 31.59
C GLN A 271 17.60 8.83 32.11
N PRO A 272 17.94 8.58 33.39
CA PRO A 272 17.77 7.26 33.99
C PRO A 272 16.28 6.91 34.06
N VAL A 273 15.89 5.78 33.46
CA VAL A 273 14.53 5.27 33.53
C VAL A 273 14.27 4.75 34.95
N THR A 274 13.36 5.39 35.68
CA THR A 274 12.94 4.93 37.01
C THR A 274 12.07 3.68 36.88
N LEU A 275 12.65 2.51 37.19
CA LEU A 275 11.94 1.24 37.18
C LEU A 275 10.83 1.20 38.25
N THR A 276 9.64 0.74 37.86
CA THR A 276 8.52 0.50 38.77
C THR A 276 8.86 -0.60 39.79
N LYS A 277 8.30 -0.52 41.00
CA LYS A 277 8.60 -1.44 42.13
C LYS A 277 8.46 -2.92 41.73
N ALA A 278 7.43 -3.26 40.96
CA ALA A 278 7.19 -4.62 40.47
C ALA A 278 8.29 -5.15 39.52
N VAL A 279 8.94 -4.27 38.75
CA VAL A 279 10.04 -4.64 37.86
C VAL A 279 11.34 -4.78 38.64
N ARG A 280 11.56 -3.93 39.65
CA ARG A 280 12.72 -4.04 40.57
C ARG A 280 12.72 -5.36 41.33
N ASP A 281 11.57 -5.75 41.88
CA ASP A 281 11.45 -6.98 42.68
C ASP A 281 11.62 -8.25 41.84
N ARG A 282 11.23 -8.21 40.55
CA ARG A 282 11.48 -9.31 39.61
C ARG A 282 12.95 -9.43 39.22
N LEU A 283 13.65 -8.31 39.02
CA LEU A 283 15.08 -8.31 38.69
C LEU A 283 15.95 -8.78 39.87
N SER A 284 15.60 -8.42 41.11
CA SER A 284 16.30 -8.94 42.30
C SER A 284 16.13 -10.45 42.47
N LEU A 285 14.94 -10.98 42.18
CA LEU A 285 14.70 -12.43 42.25
C LEU A 285 15.50 -13.19 41.19
N ILE A 286 15.60 -12.65 39.97
CA ILE A 286 16.38 -13.26 38.88
C ILE A 286 17.87 -13.26 39.23
N HIS A 287 18.39 -12.20 39.85
CA HIS A 287 19.80 -12.11 40.26
C HIS A 287 20.17 -13.09 41.40
N GLN A 288 19.23 -13.36 42.32
CA GLN A 288 19.41 -14.35 43.37
C GLN A 288 19.45 -15.79 42.84
N ILE A 289 18.72 -16.09 41.76
CA ILE A 289 18.66 -17.44 41.18
C ILE A 289 19.83 -17.73 40.23
N THR A 290 20.43 -16.71 39.63
CA THR A 290 21.49 -16.85 38.61
C THR A 290 22.91 -16.65 39.14
N SER A 291 23.09 -16.35 40.43
CA SER A 291 24.42 -16.22 41.03
C SER A 291 25.06 -17.60 41.27
N PRO A 292 26.27 -17.87 40.75
CA PRO A 292 26.96 -19.14 40.99
C PRO A 292 27.36 -19.28 42.47
N LYS A 293 27.08 -20.43 43.09
CA LYS A 293 27.61 -20.76 44.42
C LYS A 293 29.13 -20.86 44.35
N ALA A 294 29.84 -20.00 45.08
CA ALA A 294 31.27 -20.12 45.30
C ALA A 294 31.57 -21.41 46.08
N VAL A 295 32.35 -22.30 45.48
CA VAL A 295 32.93 -23.48 46.15
C VAL A 295 34.24 -23.02 46.78
N SER A 296 34.32 -23.05 48.11
CA SER A 296 35.56 -22.78 48.85
C SER A 296 36.53 -23.95 48.72
N ALA A 297 37.76 -23.67 48.26
CA ALA A 297 38.86 -24.64 48.29
C ALA A 297 39.44 -24.75 49.72
N PRO A 298 39.84 -25.95 50.19
CA PRO A 298 40.52 -26.10 51.47
C PRO A 298 42.02 -25.81 51.34
N TRP A 299 42.59 -25.31 52.42
CA TRP A 299 44.03 -25.17 52.67
C TRP A 299 44.61 -26.50 53.15
#